data_AF-A0A7X8DHA3-F1
#
_entry.id   AF-A0A7X8DHA3-F1
#
_cell.length_a   1.000
_cell.length_b   1.000
_cell.length_c   1.000
_cell.angle_alpha   90.00
_cell.angle_beta   90.00
_cell.angle_gamma   90.00
#
_symmetry.space_group_name_H-M   'P 1'
#
loop_
_entity.id
_entity.type
_entity.pdbx_description
1 polymer ?
#
loop_
_entity_poly.entity_id
_entity_poly.type
_entity_poly.pdbx_seq_one_letter_code
_entity_poly.pdbx_strand_id
1 'polypeptide(L)' 'MIIAVDAMGGDMAPREIVRGALLAATEYNISLILVGDEEQIQAELG' A
#
# COMPACT_ATOMS: atom_id res chain seq x y z
N MET A 1 13.33 3.76 9.49
CA MET A 1 12.17 4.67 9.43
C MET A 1 11.05 3.90 8.77
N ILE A 2 9.82 3.96 9.30
CA ILE A 2 8.67 3.23 8.77
C ILE A 2 7.62 4.26 8.36
N ILE A 3 7.10 4.14 7.13
CA ILE A 3 6.06 5.03 6.60
C ILE A 3 4.72 4.30 6.65
N ALA A 4 3.74 4.87 7.33
CA ALA A 4 2.36 4.38 7.28
C ALA A 4 1.63 5.05 6.10
N VAL A 5 0.94 4.24 5.29
CA VAL A 5 0.19 4.68 4.10
C VAL A 5 -1.26 4.22 4.26
N ASP A 6 -2.21 5.15 4.21
CA ASP A 6 -3.63 4.83 4.14
C ASP A 6 -3.95 4.22 2.77
N ALA A 7 -4.29 2.93 2.76
CA ALA A 7 -4.60 2.20 1.54
C ALA A 7 -6.04 2.41 1.06
N MET A 8 -6.92 3.03 1.85
CA MET A 8 -8.37 3.05 1.57
C MET A 8 -8.85 4.37 0.95
N GLY A 9 -8.01 5.41 0.95
CA GLY A 9 -8.39 6.74 0.50
C GLY A 9 -8.27 6.94 -1.01
N GLY A 10 -9.39 7.16 -1.70
CA GLY A 10 -9.43 7.63 -3.08
C GLY A 10 -10.21 6.72 -4.03
N ASP A 11 -10.47 7.22 -5.24
CA ASP A 11 -11.41 6.60 -6.18
C ASP A 11 -10.96 5.22 -6.69
N MET A 12 -9.65 4.96 -6.67
CA MET A 12 -9.03 3.70 -7.12
C MET A 12 -8.36 2.93 -5.98
N ALA A 13 -8.70 3.27 -4.74
CA ALA A 13 -8.28 2.52 -3.57
C ALA A 13 -9.01 1.16 -3.49
N PRO A 14 -8.40 0.11 -2.90
CA PRO A 14 -7.02 0.08 -2.40
C PRO A 14 -5.96 -0.20 -3.47
N ARG A 15 -6.36 -0.72 -4.62
CA ARG A 15 -5.49 -1.20 -5.70
C ARG A 15 -4.32 -0.27 -6.06
N GLU A 16 -4.61 0.97 -6.46
CA GLU A 16 -3.54 1.87 -6.96
C GLU A 16 -2.62 2.36 -5.83
N ILE A 17 -3.14 2.47 -4.60
CA ILE A 17 -2.31 2.85 -3.45
C ILE A 17 -1.35 1.71 -3.08
N VAL A 18 -1.87 0.47 -2.98
CA VAL A 18 -1.05 -0.72 -2.69
C VAL A 18 0.04 -0.86 -3.76
N ARG A 19 -0.33 -0.74 -5.04
CA ARG A 19 0.62 -0.80 -6.16
C ARG A 19 1.71 0.28 -6.06
N GLY A 20 1.35 1.53 -5.82
CA GLY A 20 2.31 2.62 -5.67
C GLY A 20 3.23 2.43 -4.47
N ALA A 21 2.69 1.95 -3.35
CA ALA A 21 3.46 1.65 -2.16
C ALA A 21 4.48 0.54 -2.42
N LEU A 22 4.10 -0.57 -3.06
CA LEU A 22 5.02 -1.66 -3.40
C LEU A 22 6.17 -1.19 -4.31
N LEU A 23 5.86 -0.34 -5.29
CA LEU A 23 6.88 0.27 -6.16
C LEU A 23 7.86 1.12 -5.32
N ALA A 24 7.36 1.96 -4.43
CA ALA A 24 8.19 2.80 -3.58
C ALA A 24 9.04 1.99 -2.58
N ALA A 25 8.49 0.93 -1.98
CA ALA A 25 9.26 0.01 -1.13
C ALA A 25 10.48 -0.55 -1.88
N THR A 26 10.29 -0.94 -3.14
CA THR A 26 11.33 -1.54 -3.97
C THR A 26 12.34 -0.49 -4.44
N GLU A 27 11.88 0.64 -4.96
CA GLU A 27 12.72 1.69 -5.56
C GLU A 27 13.60 2.39 -4.51
N TYR A 28 13.05 2.66 -3.33
CA TYR A 28 13.73 3.40 -2.27
C TYR A 28 14.30 2.50 -1.17
N ASN A 29 14.07 1.18 -1.24
CA ASN A 29 14.47 0.20 -0.22
C ASN A 29 14.02 0.61 1.19
N ILE A 30 12.75 1.01 1.31
CA ILE A 30 12.14 1.48 2.56
C ILE A 30 11.11 0.49 3.09
N SER A 31 10.91 0.50 4.41
CA SER A 31 9.82 -0.24 5.06
C SER A 31 8.57 0.63 5.15
N LEU A 32 7.43 0.05 4.82
CA LEU A 32 6.12 0.70 4.86
C LEU A 32 5.05 -0.19 5.49
N ILE A 33 4.04 0.44 6.06
CA ILE A 33 2.85 -0.20 6.63
C ILE A 33 1.65 0.31 5.85
N LEU A 34 0.89 -0.62 5.26
CA LEU A 34 -0.40 -0.31 4.66
C LEU A 34 -1.47 -0.34 5.75
N VAL A 35 -2.27 0.71 5.84
CA VAL A 35 -3.33 0.86 6.84
C VAL A 35 -4.68 0.82 6.14
N GLY A 36 -5.54 -0.10 6.55
CA GLY A 36 -6.87 -0.27 5.94
C GLY A 36 -7.45 -1.64 6.22
N ASP A 37 -8.44 -2.03 5.41
CA ASP A 37 -9.05 -3.36 5.44
C ASP A 37 -8.05 -4.42 4.94
N GLU A 38 -7.63 -5.30 5.83
CA GLU A 38 -6.59 -6.29 5.55
C GLU A 38 -6.99 -7.25 4.42
N GLU A 39 -8.25 -7.70 4.35
CA GLU A 39 -8.69 -8.65 3.32
C GLU A 39 -8.64 -7.99 1.93
N GLN A 40 -9.10 -6.74 1.84
CA GLN A 40 -9.07 -5.98 0.58
C GLN A 40 -7.65 -5.65 0.15
N ILE A 41 -6.76 -5.30 1.08
CA ILE A 41 -5.35 -5.03 0.78
C ILE A 41 -4.65 -6.32 0.33
N GLN A 42 -4.85 -7.43 1.03
CA GLN A 42 -4.25 -8.73 0.69
C GLN A 42 -4.65 -9.20 -0.70
N ALA A 43 -5.89 -8.92 -1.13
CA ALA A 43 -6.35 -9.25 -2.49
C ALA A 43 -5.55 -8.54 -3.60
N GLU A 44 -4.95 -7.38 -3.30
CA GLU A 44 -4.15 -6.59 -4.24
C GLU A 44 -2.64 -6.90 -4.17
N LEU A 45 -2.18 -7.68 -3.19
CA LEU A 45 -0.77 -8.08 -3.00
C LEU A 45 -0.32 -9.28 -3.85
N GLY A 46 -1.13 -9.65 -4.85
CA GLY A 46 -0.97 -10.86 -5.69
C GLY A 46 0.40 -11.03 -6.37
#